data_AF-A0A480BSY4-F1
#
_entry.id   AF-A0A480BSY4-F1
#
_cell.length_a   1.000
_cell.length_b   1.000
_cell.length_c   1.000
_cell.angle_alpha   90.00
_cell.angle_beta   90.00
_cell.angle_gamma   90.00
#
_symmetry.space_group_name_H-M   'P 1'
#
loop_
_entity.id
_entity.type
_entity.pdbx_description
1 polymer ?
#
loop_
_entity_poly.entity_id
_entity_poly.type
_entity_poly.pdbx_seq_one_letter_code
_entity_poly.pdbx_strand_id
1 'polypeptide(L)'
;MIDLGIVRPGSTLNIPFGSFAASTGAPSAVTNYADADIQVYKGTLGASSTTQRASAAGLTAATTFDSLTGINWLTINLADNTTAGFWAAGSDYVVVVSDITVDSQTLRFPVARFTIGHHAAIL
;
A
#
# COMPACT_ATOMS: atom_id res chain seq x y z
N MET A 1 -6.41 8.73 0.10
CA MET A 1 -5.99 7.59 0.94
C MET A 1 -7.23 6.82 1.37
N ILE A 2 -7.25 5.50 1.16
CA ILE A 2 -8.33 4.59 1.54
C ILE A 2 -8.13 4.14 3.00
N ASP A 3 -9.19 4.06 3.80
CA ASP A 3 -9.17 3.40 5.10
C ASP A 3 -9.76 1.99 4.97
N LEU A 4 -8.95 0.97 5.22
CA LEU A 4 -9.38 -0.43 5.21
C LEU A 4 -9.92 -0.89 6.57
N GLY A 5 -9.78 -0.07 7.62
CA GLY A 5 -10.20 -0.39 8.98
C GLY A 5 -9.39 -1.54 9.59
N ILE A 6 -10.08 -2.35 10.41
CA ILE A 6 -9.49 -3.50 11.10
C ILE A 6 -9.45 -4.70 10.16
N VAL A 7 -8.25 -5.21 9.88
CA VAL A 7 -8.01 -6.37 9.03
C VAL A 7 -7.53 -7.56 9.84
N ARG A 8 -7.88 -8.76 9.39
CA ARG A 8 -7.49 -10.00 10.06
C ARG A 8 -5.97 -10.24 9.93
N PRO A 9 -5.29 -10.72 10.99
CA PRO A 9 -3.91 -11.19 10.87
C PRO A 9 -3.77 -12.25 9.77
N GLY A 10 -2.66 -12.21 9.03
CA GLY A 10 -2.37 -13.18 7.97
C GLY A 10 -3.24 -13.08 6.71
N SER A 11 -4.15 -12.10 6.62
CA SER A 11 -4.95 -11.91 5.42
C SER A 11 -4.13 -11.32 4.26
N THR A 12 -4.68 -11.43 3.05
CA THR A 12 -4.17 -10.70 1.88
C THR A 12 -5.03 -9.46 1.65
N LEU A 13 -4.41 -8.29 1.58
CA LEU A 13 -5.08 -7.02 1.30
C LEU A 13 -4.89 -6.67 -0.17
N ASN A 14 -5.96 -6.22 -0.83
CA ASN A 14 -5.92 -5.69 -2.19
C ASN A 14 -6.34 -4.23 -2.16
N ILE A 15 -5.49 -3.35 -2.66
CA ILE A 15 -5.66 -1.90 -2.52
C ILE A 15 -5.55 -1.26 -3.91
N PRO A 16 -6.68 -0.77 -4.47
CA PRO A 16 -6.67 -0.11 -5.78
C PRO A 16 -6.24 1.35 -5.66
N PHE A 17 -5.69 1.89 -6.74
CA PHE A 17 -5.48 3.33 -6.92
C PHE A 17 -5.58 3.74 -8.39
N GLY A 18 -6.03 4.98 -8.60
CA GLY A 18 -6.12 5.59 -9.93
C GLY A 18 -4.88 6.41 -10.28
N SER A 19 -4.52 6.47 -11.56
CA SER A 19 -3.50 7.38 -12.09
C SER A 19 -4.06 8.19 -13.25
N PHE A 20 -3.78 9.50 -13.24
CA PHE A 20 -4.36 10.48 -14.15
C PHE A 20 -3.28 11.43 -14.69
N ALA A 21 -3.44 11.85 -15.93
CA ALA A 21 -2.62 12.87 -16.55
C ALA A 21 -2.83 14.22 -15.87
N ALA A 22 -1.74 14.93 -15.59
CA ALA A 22 -1.78 16.19 -14.86
C ALA A 22 -2.46 17.29 -15.68
N SER A 23 -2.28 17.27 -17.00
CA SER A 23 -2.79 18.31 -17.90
C SER A 23 -4.27 18.17 -18.27
N THR A 24 -4.81 16.95 -18.29
CA THR A 24 -6.17 16.67 -18.80
C THR A 24 -7.08 15.97 -17.79
N GLY A 25 -6.53 15.38 -16.73
CA GLY A 25 -7.26 14.51 -15.82
C GLY A 25 -7.67 13.17 -16.44
N ALA A 26 -7.26 12.87 -17.68
CA ALA A 26 -7.53 11.59 -18.32
C ALA A 26 -6.76 10.45 -17.64
N PRO A 27 -7.27 9.21 -17.62
CA PRO A 27 -6.52 8.07 -17.10
C PRO A 27 -5.17 7.94 -17.80
N SER A 28 -4.10 7.76 -17.02
CA SER A 28 -2.72 7.70 -17.53
C SER A 28 -2.01 6.45 -17.02
N ALA A 29 -1.14 5.88 -17.87
CA ALA A 29 -0.38 4.69 -17.51
C ALA A 29 0.63 5.00 -16.39
N VAL A 30 0.81 4.03 -15.50
CA VAL A 30 1.92 4.03 -14.54
C VAL A 30 3.09 3.30 -15.16
N THR A 31 4.28 3.89 -15.07
CA THR A 31 5.55 3.22 -15.40
C THR A 31 6.46 3.22 -14.18
N ASN A 32 7.47 2.33 -14.19
CA ASN A 32 8.40 2.13 -13.07
C ASN A 32 7.67 1.80 -11.76
N TYR A 33 6.71 0.88 -11.81
CA TYR A 33 6.01 0.42 -10.62
C TYR A 33 6.33 -1.05 -10.36
N ALA A 34 7.05 -1.29 -9.28
CA ALA A 34 7.53 -2.59 -8.82
C ALA A 34 7.22 -2.79 -7.32
N ASP A 35 7.38 -4.02 -6.84
CA ASP A 35 7.04 -4.38 -5.45
C ASP A 35 7.82 -3.55 -4.41
N ALA A 36 9.05 -3.15 -4.74
CA ALA A 36 9.90 -2.31 -3.89
C ALA A 36 9.40 -0.86 -3.75
N ASP A 37 8.52 -0.42 -4.65
CA ASP A 37 7.90 0.91 -4.63
C ASP A 37 6.71 0.97 -3.66
N ILE A 38 6.31 -0.17 -3.09
CA ILE A 38 5.30 -0.27 -2.04
C ILE A 38 6.00 -0.18 -0.69
N GLN A 39 5.84 0.95 -0.01
CA GLN A 39 6.40 1.17 1.31
C GLN A 39 5.31 1.03 2.37
N VAL A 40 5.51 0.10 3.30
CA VAL A 40 4.61 -0.08 4.44
C VAL A 40 5.30 0.39 5.71
N TYR A 41 4.63 1.26 6.45
CA TYR A 41 5.09 1.80 7.72
C TYR A 41 4.20 1.25 8.83
N LYS A 42 4.82 0.72 9.88
CA LYS A 42 4.17 0.39 11.16
C LYS A 42 4.15 1.63 12.04
N GLY A 43 2.98 1.98 12.56
CA GLY A 43 2.70 3.20 13.29
C GLY A 43 1.96 4.24 12.46
N THR A 44 1.49 5.30 13.12
CA THR A 44 0.78 6.40 12.48
C THR A 44 1.74 7.35 11.79
N LEU A 45 1.39 7.85 10.60
CA LEU A 45 2.22 8.83 9.88
C LEU A 45 2.46 10.08 10.75
N GLY A 46 3.73 10.44 10.94
CA GLY A 46 4.14 11.56 11.81
C GLY A 46 4.35 11.20 13.28
N ALA A 47 4.15 9.95 13.68
CA ALA A 47 4.52 9.47 15.02
C ALA A 47 6.04 9.26 15.14
N SER A 48 6.58 9.47 16.35
CA SER A 48 8.02 9.33 16.65
C SER A 48 8.57 7.90 16.57
N SER A 49 7.72 6.89 16.35
CA SER A 49 8.07 5.46 16.34
C SER A 49 7.72 4.73 15.04
N THR A 50 7.58 5.45 13.92
CA THR A 50 7.30 4.82 12.63
C THR A 50 8.46 3.93 12.20
N THR A 51 8.14 2.68 11.85
CA THR A 51 9.13 1.72 11.34
C THR A 51 8.71 1.27 9.95
N GLN A 52 9.58 1.48 8.95
CA GLN A 52 9.34 0.96 7.60
C GLN A 52 9.62 -0.54 7.55
N ARG A 53 8.82 -1.28 6.79
CA ARG A 53 9.12 -2.68 6.46
C ARG A 53 10.41 -2.75 5.63
N ALA A 54 11.37 -3.56 6.06
CA ALA A 54 12.68 -3.66 5.41
C ALA A 54 12.70 -4.55 4.14
N SER A 55 11.60 -5.23 3.84
CA SER A 55 11.49 -6.21 2.75
C SER A 55 10.29 -5.89 1.86
N ALA A 56 10.44 -6.16 0.56
CA ALA A 56 9.34 -6.14 -0.41
C ALA A 56 8.63 -7.50 -0.57
N ALA A 57 9.12 -8.58 0.05
CA ALA A 57 8.53 -9.91 -0.10
C ALA A 57 7.08 -9.96 0.41
N GLY A 58 6.18 -10.58 -0.35
CA GLY A 58 4.75 -10.58 -0.02
C GLY A 58 4.03 -9.26 -0.35
N LEU A 59 4.71 -8.30 -0.98
CA LEU A 59 4.08 -7.17 -1.65
C LEU A 59 4.01 -7.47 -3.14
N THR A 60 2.96 -7.01 -3.81
CA THR A 60 2.84 -7.16 -5.27
C THR A 60 2.30 -5.88 -5.88
N ALA A 61 3.03 -5.32 -6.83
CA ALA A 61 2.63 -4.18 -7.65
C ALA A 61 2.00 -4.66 -8.97
N ALA A 62 0.88 -4.05 -9.36
CA ALA A 62 0.23 -4.36 -10.62
C ALA A 62 -0.46 -3.15 -11.23
N THR A 63 -0.50 -3.11 -12.55
CA THR A 63 -1.07 -2.03 -13.36
C THR A 63 -2.11 -2.56 -14.34
N THR A 64 -2.98 -1.69 -14.82
CA THR A 64 -3.89 -1.95 -15.95
C THR A 64 -4.85 -3.11 -15.68
N PHE A 65 -5.76 -2.92 -14.73
CA PHE A 65 -6.76 -3.95 -14.41
C PHE A 65 -7.72 -4.09 -15.58
N ASP A 66 -7.89 -5.31 -16.10
CA ASP A 66 -8.85 -5.58 -17.18
C ASP A 66 -8.64 -4.69 -18.43
N SER A 67 -7.37 -4.43 -18.79
CA SER A 67 -7.00 -3.53 -19.89
C SER A 67 -7.43 -2.06 -19.71
N LEU A 68 -7.88 -1.67 -18.50
CA LEU A 68 -8.25 -0.29 -18.18
C LEU A 68 -7.01 0.50 -17.74
N THR A 69 -6.50 1.33 -18.65
CA THR A 69 -5.43 2.29 -18.34
C THR A 69 -5.83 3.20 -17.19
N GLY A 70 -4.92 3.40 -16.26
CA GLY A 70 -5.13 4.26 -15.09
C GLY A 70 -5.72 3.55 -13.88
N ILE A 71 -6.10 2.26 -13.99
CA ILE A 71 -6.54 1.44 -12.86
C ILE A 71 -5.40 0.51 -12.45
N ASN A 72 -4.85 0.75 -11.26
CA ASN A 72 -3.71 0.02 -10.72
C ASN A 72 -4.06 -0.52 -9.33
N TRP A 73 -3.27 -1.47 -8.84
CA TRP A 73 -3.46 -1.97 -7.49
C TRP A 73 -2.15 -2.46 -6.89
N LEU A 74 -2.21 -2.72 -5.60
CA LEU A 74 -1.18 -3.44 -4.90
C LEU A 74 -1.81 -4.49 -3.99
N THR A 75 -1.03 -5.52 -3.73
CA THR A 75 -1.40 -6.59 -2.81
C THR A 75 -0.39 -6.66 -1.68
N ILE A 76 -0.87 -6.88 -0.45
CA ILE A 76 -0.06 -7.10 0.74
C ILE A 76 -0.46 -8.43 1.36
N ASN A 77 0.47 -9.38 1.41
CA ASN A 77 0.32 -10.64 2.14
C ASN A 77 0.79 -10.47 3.59
N LEU A 78 -0.15 -10.35 4.53
CA LEU A 78 0.16 -10.21 5.96
C LEU A 78 0.66 -11.52 6.61
N ALA A 79 0.63 -12.64 5.91
CA ALA A 79 1.24 -13.90 6.36
C ALA A 79 2.74 -13.97 6.02
N ASP A 80 3.26 -13.08 5.16
CA ASP A 80 4.69 -13.03 4.85
C ASP A 80 5.48 -12.44 6.02
N ASN A 81 6.24 -13.30 6.69
CA ASN A 81 7.03 -12.96 7.88
C ASN A 81 8.54 -12.83 7.58
N THR A 82 8.92 -12.49 6.34
CA THR A 82 10.34 -12.26 6.00
C THR A 82 10.97 -11.15 6.83
N THR A 83 10.17 -10.14 7.24
CA THR A 83 10.53 -9.19 8.30
C THR A 83 9.86 -9.62 9.60
N ALA A 84 10.59 -10.38 10.43
CA ALA A 84 10.04 -10.96 11.65
C ALA A 84 9.46 -9.90 12.61
N GLY A 85 8.24 -10.13 13.10
CA GLY A 85 7.57 -9.27 14.08
C GLY A 85 7.07 -7.92 13.52
N PHE A 86 7.19 -7.71 12.21
CA PHE A 86 6.69 -6.50 11.58
C PHE A 86 5.16 -6.42 11.67
N TRP A 87 4.47 -7.49 11.27
CA TRP A 87 3.02 -7.62 11.40
C TRP A 87 2.66 -7.99 12.85
N ALA A 88 1.92 -7.12 13.52
CA ALA A 88 1.52 -7.29 14.90
C ALA A 88 0.08 -6.82 15.10
N ALA A 89 -0.71 -7.63 15.81
CA ALA A 89 -2.05 -7.25 16.21
C ALA A 89 -2.02 -6.01 17.12
N GLY A 90 -3.02 -5.15 17.00
CA GLY A 90 -3.11 -3.86 17.69
C GLY A 90 -2.23 -2.76 17.11
N SER A 91 -1.46 -3.03 16.04
CA SER A 91 -0.65 -2.02 15.36
C SER A 91 -1.37 -1.41 14.16
N ASP A 92 -1.18 -0.11 13.98
CA ASP A 92 -1.59 0.63 12.78
C ASP A 92 -0.52 0.58 11.71
N TYR A 93 -0.96 0.61 10.44
CA TYR A 93 -0.11 0.58 9.28
C TYR A 93 -0.56 1.60 8.24
N VAL A 94 0.42 2.26 7.63
CA VAL A 94 0.23 3.16 6.50
C VAL A 94 0.99 2.63 5.30
N VAL A 95 0.34 2.62 4.14
CA VAL A 95 0.89 2.17 2.87
C VAL A 95 1.12 3.38 1.98
N VAL A 96 2.31 3.46 1.41
CA VAL A 96 2.75 4.52 0.50
C VAL A 96 3.22 3.87 -0.80
N VAL A 97 2.83 4.46 -1.92
CA VAL A 97 3.43 4.19 -3.22
C VAL A 97 4.51 5.26 -3.46
N SER A 98 5.74 4.84 -3.71
CA SER A 98 6.91 5.72 -3.89
C SER A 98 7.51 5.63 -5.28
N ASP A 99 8.02 6.75 -5.80
CA ASP A 99 8.89 6.82 -6.98
C ASP A 99 8.35 6.22 -8.28
N ILE A 100 7.02 6.12 -8.40
CA ILE A 100 6.36 5.74 -9.65
C ILE A 100 6.31 6.92 -10.62
N THR A 101 6.21 6.62 -11.91
CA THR A 101 6.07 7.63 -12.96
C THR A 101 4.65 7.61 -13.54
N VAL A 102 4.01 8.77 -13.57
CA VAL A 102 2.71 8.99 -14.22
C VAL A 102 2.80 10.27 -15.03
N ASP A 103 2.44 10.21 -16.31
CA ASP A 103 2.44 11.40 -17.19
C ASP A 103 3.79 12.14 -17.20
N SER A 104 4.89 11.39 -17.24
CA SER A 104 6.29 11.89 -17.16
C SER A 104 6.69 12.56 -15.83
N GLN A 105 5.84 12.48 -14.80
CA GLN A 105 6.11 13.03 -13.48
C GLN A 105 6.35 11.91 -12.46
N THR A 106 7.32 12.12 -11.57
CA THR A 106 7.54 11.23 -10.41
C THR A 106 6.54 11.56 -9.30
N LEU A 107 5.80 10.55 -8.82
CA LEU A 107 4.79 10.70 -7.78
C LEU A 107 5.11 9.86 -6.54
N ARG A 108 4.72 10.38 -5.37
CA ARG A 108 4.69 9.66 -4.09
C ARG A 108 3.42 10.03 -3.35
N PHE A 109 2.71 9.04 -2.82
CA PHE A 109 1.49 9.33 -2.07
C PHE A 109 1.11 8.19 -1.11
N PRO A 110 0.48 8.51 0.03
CA PRO A 110 -0.17 7.52 0.88
C PRO A 110 -1.42 6.98 0.18
N VAL A 111 -1.46 5.66 -0.01
CA VAL A 111 -2.55 4.99 -0.73
C VAL A 111 -3.60 4.44 0.24
N ALA A 112 -3.18 3.85 1.35
CA ALA A 112 -4.10 3.26 2.31
C ALA A 112 -3.58 3.25 3.76
N ARG A 113 -4.51 3.03 4.70
CA ARG A 113 -4.21 2.69 6.09
C ARG A 113 -5.06 1.51 6.58
N PHE A 114 -4.53 0.75 7.53
CA PHE A 114 -5.24 -0.36 8.18
C PHE A 114 -4.68 -0.65 9.57
N THR A 115 -5.46 -1.33 10.40
CA THR A 115 -5.05 -1.83 11.71
C THR A 115 -5.15 -3.35 11.70
N ILE A 116 -4.14 -4.07 12.20
CA ILE A 116 -4.26 -5.53 12.32
C ILE A 116 -4.96 -5.88 13.63
N GLY A 117 -6.01 -6.68 13.58
CA GLY A 117 -6.72 -7.13 14.78
C GLY A 117 -7.93 -8.00 14.51
N HIS A 118 -8.65 -8.35 15.57
CA HIS A 118 -9.98 -8.96 15.47
C HIS A 118 -11.04 -7.88 15.62
N HIS A 119 -12.03 -7.88 14.73
CA HIS A 119 -13.18 -7.00 14.85
C HIS A 119 -13.87 -7.30 16.20
N ALA A 120 -13.99 -6.29 17.06
CA ALA A 120 -14.53 -6.37 18.42
C ALA A 120 -13.65 -7.09 19.49
N ALA A 121 -12.33 -7.21 19.29
CA ALA A 121 -11.44 -7.49 20.41
C ALA A 121 -11.44 -6.29 21.37
N ILE A 122 -12.15 -6.41 22.49
CA ILE A 122 -12.05 -5.50 23.63
C ILE A 122 -10.76 -5.86 24.37
N LEU A 123 -9.91 -4.86 24.61
CA LEU A 123 -8.70 -5.01 25.41
C LEU A 123 -9.04 -5.19 26.89
#